data_AF-A0AAP5T5N6-F1
#
_entry.id   AF-A0AAP5T5N6-F1
#
_cell.length_a   1.000
_cell.length_b   1.000
_cell.length_c   1.000
_cell.angle_alpha   90.00
_cell.angle_beta   90.00
_cell.angle_gamma   90.00
#
_symmetry.space_group_name_H-M   'P 1'
#
loop_
_entity.id
_entity.type
_entity.pdbx_description
1 polymer ?
#
loop_
_entity_poly.entity_id
_entity_poly.type
_entity_poly.pdbx_seq_one_letter_code
_entity_poly.pdbx_strand_id
1 'polypeptide(L)'
;MFDADRLALLDEDAVLVNVARGALVDTDAVVQALAAGRLHGYGTDVTDPEPLPDGHPLWTEERALITPHTADTPEMCVPLLHARVERNLRARAAGTELEGLVDAEGGY
;
A
#
# COMPACT_ATOMS: atom_id res chain seq x y z
N MET A 1 0.45 -7.30 -8.41
CA MET A 1 -0.85 -8.02 -8.24
C MET A 1 -1.90 -7.45 -9.17
N PHE A 2 -2.12 -6.14 -9.16
CA PHE A 2 -2.98 -5.40 -10.10
C PHE A 2 -2.12 -4.89 -11.26
N ASP A 3 -2.15 -5.64 -12.36
CA ASP A 3 -1.54 -5.31 -13.65
C ASP A 3 -2.59 -4.72 -14.61
N ALA A 4 -2.17 -4.34 -15.82
CA ALA A 4 -3.06 -3.76 -16.83
C ALA A 4 -4.29 -4.62 -17.14
N ASP A 5 -4.13 -5.95 -17.20
CA ASP A 5 -5.22 -6.88 -17.49
C ASP A 5 -6.27 -6.87 -16.37
N ARG A 6 -5.84 -6.86 -15.11
CA ARG A 6 -6.76 -6.76 -13.97
C ARG A 6 -7.42 -5.40 -13.85
N LEU A 7 -6.69 -4.32 -14.12
CA LEU A 7 -7.26 -2.98 -14.15
C LEU A 7 -8.35 -2.87 -15.23
N ALA A 8 -8.19 -3.54 -16.37
CA ALA A 8 -9.18 -3.57 -17.45
C ALA A 8 -10.49 -4.32 -17.10
N LEU A 9 -10.52 -5.05 -15.99
CA LEU A 9 -11.75 -5.69 -15.47
C LEU A 9 -12.61 -4.74 -14.64
N LEU A 10 -12.09 -3.58 -14.26
CA LEU A 10 -12.83 -2.57 -13.51
C LEU A 10 -13.80 -1.82 -14.43
N ASP A 11 -14.91 -1.35 -13.85
CA ASP A 11 -15.80 -0.42 -14.54
C ASP A 11 -15.08 0.91 -14.83
N GLU A 12 -15.49 1.60 -15.90
CA GLU A 12 -14.87 2.89 -16.32
C GLU A 12 -14.98 3.99 -15.25
N ASP A 13 -16.02 3.92 -14.41
CA ASP A 13 -16.26 4.84 -13.29
C ASP A 13 -15.53 4.42 -11.99
N ALA A 14 -14.71 3.37 -12.02
CA ALA A 14 -14.04 2.86 -10.83
C ALA A 14 -12.94 3.80 -10.32
N VAL A 15 -12.85 3.90 -8.98
CA VAL A 15 -11.72 4.52 -8.28
C VAL A 15 -10.93 3.43 -7.58
N LEU A 16 -9.64 3.30 -7.91
CA LEU A 16 -8.74 2.38 -7.22
C LEU A 16 -8.10 3.09 -6.02
N VAL A 17 -8.21 2.49 -4.83
CA VAL A 17 -7.54 2.98 -3.62
C VAL A 17 -6.53 1.95 -3.15
N ASN A 18 -5.24 2.33 -3.04
CA ASN A 18 -4.19 1.48 -2.52
C ASN A 18 -3.59 2.09 -1.24
N VAL A 19 -3.85 1.45 -0.11
CA VAL A 19 -3.23 1.76 1.19
C VAL A 19 -2.51 0.53 1.76
N ALA A 20 -2.10 -0.38 0.87
CA ALA A 20 -1.44 -1.63 1.23
C ALA A 20 0.06 -1.53 0.96
N ARG A 21 0.52 -1.83 -0.25
CA ARG A 21 1.94 -1.70 -0.66
C ARG A 21 2.00 -1.24 -2.12
N GLY A 22 2.98 -0.41 -2.45
CA GLY A 22 3.18 0.10 -3.81
C GLY A 22 3.28 -1.02 -4.84
N ALA A 23 4.13 -2.02 -4.56
CA ALA A 23 4.40 -3.17 -5.45
C ALA A 23 3.18 -4.07 -5.75
N LEU A 24 2.05 -3.88 -5.06
CA LEU A 24 0.82 -4.59 -5.40
C LEU A 24 0.20 -4.08 -6.69
N VAL A 25 0.47 -2.84 -7.10
CA VAL A 25 -0.12 -2.20 -8.28
C VAL A 25 0.99 -1.86 -9.27
N ASP A 26 0.77 -2.18 -10.54
CA ASP A 26 1.59 -1.68 -11.64
C ASP A 26 1.26 -0.19 -11.87
N THR A 27 2.12 0.69 -11.37
CA THR A 27 1.94 2.14 -11.42
C THR A 27 1.87 2.67 -12.86
N ASP A 28 2.62 2.09 -13.79
CA ASP A 28 2.59 2.50 -15.20
C ASP A 28 1.26 2.12 -15.86
N ALA A 29 0.73 0.94 -15.52
CA ALA A 29 -0.60 0.54 -15.98
C ALA A 29 -1.70 1.46 -15.46
N VAL A 30 -1.59 1.94 -14.20
CA VAL A 30 -2.51 2.96 -13.65
C VAL A 30 -2.42 4.27 -14.43
N VAL A 31 -1.21 4.77 -14.69
CA VAL A 31 -1.01 5.99 -15.50
C VAL A 31 -1.70 5.85 -16.87
N GLN A 32 -1.52 4.71 -17.54
CA GLN A 32 -2.14 4.45 -18.83
C GLN A 32 -3.67 4.35 -18.74
N ALA A 33 -4.20 3.69 -17.71
CA ALA A 33 -5.64 3.54 -17.51
C ALA A 33 -6.31 4.90 -17.23
N LEU A 34 -5.69 5.75 -16.42
CA LEU A 34 -6.13 7.13 -16.18
C LEU A 34 -6.08 7.91 -17.49
N ALA A 35 -4.95 7.97 -18.18
CA ALA A 35 -4.81 8.71 -19.44
C ALA A 35 -5.83 8.29 -20.51
N ALA A 36 -6.19 6.99 -20.57
CA ALA A 36 -7.18 6.44 -21.48
C ALA A 36 -8.65 6.64 -21.04
N GLY A 37 -8.89 7.19 -19.84
CA GLY A 37 -10.24 7.36 -19.29
C GLY A 37 -10.91 6.05 -18.88
N ARG A 38 -10.13 4.97 -18.68
CA ARG A 38 -10.65 3.64 -18.26
C ARG A 38 -10.63 3.44 -16.74
N LEU A 39 -10.05 4.40 -16.02
CA LEU A 39 -10.08 4.47 -14.58
C LEU A 39 -10.50 5.89 -14.21
N HIS A 40 -11.49 6.02 -13.33
CA HIS A 40 -12.01 7.31 -12.91
C HIS A 40 -11.04 8.03 -11.98
N GLY A 41 -10.33 7.29 -11.13
CA GLY A 41 -9.32 7.87 -10.26
C GLY A 41 -8.44 6.85 -9.53
N TYR A 42 -7.34 7.35 -8.97
CA TYR A 42 -6.39 6.57 -8.19
C TYR A 42 -6.02 7.31 -6.89
N GLY A 43 -6.32 6.71 -5.75
CA GLY A 43 -5.91 7.20 -4.43
C GLY A 43 -4.84 6.29 -3.85
N THR A 44 -3.71 6.84 -3.40
CA THR A 44 -2.67 6.03 -2.77
C THR A 44 -1.87 6.79 -1.71
N ASP A 45 -1.47 6.09 -0.65
CA ASP A 45 -0.40 6.54 0.25
C ASP A 45 0.89 5.76 0.07
N VAL A 46 0.88 4.71 -0.76
CA VAL A 46 2.03 3.83 -1.03
C VAL A 46 2.46 3.90 -2.49
N THR A 47 3.75 3.81 -2.75
CA THR A 47 4.31 3.85 -4.12
C THR A 47 5.44 2.83 -4.27
N ASP A 48 5.75 2.45 -5.51
CA ASP A 48 6.92 1.63 -5.82
C ASP A 48 7.59 2.17 -7.09
N PRO A 49 8.82 2.72 -7.01
CA PRO A 49 9.62 2.89 -5.79
C PRO A 49 9.00 3.90 -4.79
N GLU A 50 9.49 3.87 -3.55
CA GLU A 50 9.10 4.81 -2.49
C GLU A 50 10.32 5.64 -2.04
N PRO A 51 10.26 6.99 -2.08
CA PRO A 51 9.15 7.82 -2.54
C PRO A 51 8.95 7.75 -4.06
N LEU A 52 7.76 8.15 -4.53
CA LEU A 52 7.50 8.27 -5.97
C LEU A 52 8.49 9.26 -6.60
N PRO A 53 9.17 8.90 -7.71
CA PRO A 53 10.21 9.75 -8.27
C PRO A 53 9.71 11.14 -8.67
N ASP A 54 10.58 12.14 -8.58
CA ASP A 54 10.29 13.48 -9.07
C ASP A 54 9.94 13.45 -10.56
N GLY A 55 8.95 14.24 -10.97
CA GLY A 55 8.50 14.32 -12.36
C GLY A 55 7.68 13.12 -12.85
N HIS A 56 7.38 12.14 -11.99
CA HIS A 56 6.48 11.04 -12.33
C HIS A 56 5.09 11.55 -12.79
N PRO A 57 4.46 10.97 -13.84
CA PRO A 57 3.20 11.47 -14.41
C PRO A 57 2.05 11.62 -13.42
N LEU A 58 1.96 10.74 -12.41
CA LEU A 58 0.93 10.82 -11.38
C LEU A 58 0.98 12.11 -10.55
N TRP A 59 2.10 12.82 -10.49
CA TRP A 59 2.17 14.11 -9.80
C TRP A 59 1.32 15.20 -10.47
N THR A 60 1.06 15.07 -11.76
CA THR A 60 0.31 16.04 -12.56
C THR A 60 -1.03 15.50 -13.08
N GLU A 61 -1.37 14.25 -12.75
CA GLU A 61 -2.65 13.65 -13.14
C GLU A 61 -3.76 14.11 -12.17
N GLU A 62 -4.73 14.86 -12.67
CA GLU A 62 -5.79 15.49 -11.86
C GLU A 62 -6.70 14.46 -11.15
N ARG A 63 -6.76 13.23 -11.66
CA ARG A 63 -7.53 12.12 -11.06
C ARG A 63 -6.70 11.25 -10.12
N ALA A 64 -5.46 11.62 -9.85
CA ALA A 64 -4.61 10.96 -8.87
C ALA A 64 -4.56 11.76 -7.57
N LEU A 65 -4.83 11.10 -6.45
CA LEU A 65 -4.63 11.63 -5.10
C LEU A 65 -3.53 10.83 -4.42
N ILE A 66 -2.36 11.46 -4.27
CA ILE A 66 -1.19 10.84 -3.64
C ILE A 66 -0.95 11.52 -2.30
N THR A 67 -0.80 10.71 -1.25
CA THR A 67 -0.38 11.16 0.08
C THR A 67 0.91 10.44 0.51
N PRO A 68 1.67 10.95 1.48
CA PRO A 68 2.79 10.21 2.06
C PRO A 68 2.32 8.93 2.75
N HIS A 69 3.17 7.89 2.80
CA HIS A 69 2.91 6.57 3.42
C HIS A 69 2.71 6.68 4.94
N THR A 70 1.53 7.16 5.30
CA THR A 70 1.17 7.64 6.64
C THR A 70 -0.33 7.46 6.93
N ALA A 71 -1.04 6.61 6.17
CA ALA A 71 -2.44 6.28 6.46
C ALA A 71 -2.62 5.70 7.88
N ASP A 72 -1.60 4.96 8.35
CA ASP A 72 -1.48 4.49 9.72
C ASP A 72 -0.92 5.59 10.63
N THR A 73 -1.80 6.35 11.30
CA THR A 73 -1.36 7.47 12.13
C THR A 73 -0.69 7.00 13.44
N PRO A 74 0.23 7.79 14.01
CA PRO A 74 0.86 7.46 15.29
C PRO A 74 -0.15 7.19 16.41
N GLU A 75 -1.24 7.95 16.48
CA GLU A 75 -2.29 7.79 17.49
C GLU A 75 -3.01 6.44 17.38
N MET A 76 -3.20 5.95 16.16
CA MET A 76 -3.82 4.65 15.89
C MET A 76 -2.86 3.49 16.20
N CYS A 77 -1.61 3.62 15.75
CA CYS A 77 -0.69 2.50 15.67
C CYS A 77 0.24 2.36 16.87
N VAL A 78 0.75 3.46 17.42
CA VAL A 78 1.78 3.42 18.49
C VAL A 78 1.33 2.63 19.72
N PRO A 79 0.11 2.80 20.28
CA PRO A 79 -0.29 2.05 21.47
C PRO A 79 -0.33 0.53 21.24
N LEU A 80 -0.86 0.10 20.09
CA LEU A 80 -1.02 -1.31 19.75
C LEU A 80 0.33 -1.96 19.40
N LEU A 81 1.15 -1.28 18.60
CA LEU A 81 2.51 -1.72 18.27
C LEU A 81 3.38 -1.80 19.52
N HIS A 82 3.34 -0.78 20.39
CA HIS A 82 4.07 -0.80 21.65
C HIS A 82 3.69 -2.04 22.48
N ALA A 83 2.40 -2.29 22.69
CA ALA A 83 1.93 -3.44 23.45
C ALA A 83 2.32 -4.79 22.82
N ARG A 84 2.35 -4.89 21.48
CA ARG A 84 2.82 -6.09 20.75
C ARG A 84 4.34 -6.28 20.92
N VAL A 85 5.13 -5.22 20.73
CA VAL A 85 6.59 -5.24 20.86
C VAL A 85 6.99 -5.63 22.29
N GLU A 86 6.38 -5.01 23.30
CA GLU A 86 6.67 -5.29 24.71
C GLU A 86 6.41 -6.76 25.07
N ARG A 87 5.27 -7.32 24.63
CA ARG A 87 4.95 -8.75 24.82
C ARG A 87 5.97 -9.66 24.14
N ASN A 88 6.33 -9.38 22.89
CA ASN A 88 7.28 -10.20 22.13
C ASN A 88 8.71 -10.11 22.67
N LEU A 89 9.14 -8.96 23.21
CA LEU A 89 10.44 -8.84 23.88
C LEU A 89 10.48 -9.68 25.16
N ARG A 90 9.41 -9.68 25.97
CA ARG A 90 9.33 -10.56 27.15
C ARG A 90 9.33 -12.03 26.77
N ALA A 91 8.53 -12.41 25.79
CA ALA A 91 8.46 -13.79 25.32
C ALA A 91 9.82 -14.28 24.80
N ARG A 92 10.52 -13.44 24.02
CA ARG A 92 11.88 -13.72 23.55
C ARG A 92 12.86 -13.94 24.70
N ALA A 93 12.80 -13.11 25.75
CA ALA A 93 13.68 -13.22 26.91
C ALA A 93 13.39 -14.48 27.75
N ALA A 94 12.12 -14.89 27.84
CA ALA A 94 11.69 -16.09 28.56
C ALA A 94 11.83 -17.39 27.75
N GLY A 95 12.13 -17.30 26.45
CA GLY A 95 12.14 -18.46 25.55
C GLY A 95 10.75 -19.02 25.25
N THR A 96 9.70 -18.21 25.38
CA THR A 96 8.32 -18.60 25.08
C THR A 96 7.91 -18.16 23.67
N GLU A 97 6.74 -18.61 23.21
CA GLU A 97 6.20 -18.31 21.89
C GLU A 97 5.96 -16.80 21.66
N LEU A 98 6.23 -16.33 20.44
CA LEU A 98 6.00 -14.95 20.02
C LEU A 98 4.58 -14.82 19.44
N GLU A 99 3.96 -13.66 19.66
CA GLU A 99 2.65 -13.36 19.09
C GLU A 99 2.80 -12.68 17.71
N GLY A 100 2.04 -13.16 16.72
CA GLY A 100 2.06 -12.62 15.35
C GLY A 100 3.30 -13.01 14.55
N LEU A 101 3.72 -14.27 14.66
CA LEU A 101 4.76 -14.84 13.80
C LEU A 101 4.32 -14.75 12.33
N VAL A 102 5.20 -14.21 11.50
CA VAL A 102 5.05 -14.19 10.05
C VAL A 102 6.06 -15.18 9.48
N ASP A 103 5.55 -16.22 8.83
CA ASP A 103 6.32 -17.18 8.05
C ASP A 103 6.38 -16.70 6.59
N ALA A 104 7.50 -16.10 6.23
CA ALA A 104 7.71 -15.58 4.88
C ALA A 104 7.76 -16.69 3.81
N GLU A 105 8.14 -17.91 4.17
CA GLU A 105 8.15 -19.06 3.24
C GLU A 105 6.75 -19.70 3.16
N GLY A 106 6.03 -19.73 4.28
CA GLY A 106 4.65 -20.20 4.37
C GLY A 106 3.61 -19.23 3.78
N GLY A 107 3.93 -17.94 3.70
CA GLY A 107 3.07 -16.90 3.14
C GLY A 107 1.97 -16.39 4.08
N TYR A 108 2.13 -16.57 5.41
CA TYR A 108 1.18 -16.09 6.44
C TYR A 108 1.88 -15.62 7.70
#